data_AF-A0A1Y2FW89-F1
#
_entry.id   AF-A0A1Y2FW89-F1
#
_cell.length_a   1.000
_cell.length_b   1.000
_cell.length_c   1.000
_cell.angle_alpha   90.00
_cell.angle_beta   90.00
_cell.angle_gamma   90.00
#
_symmetry.space_group_name_H-M   'P 1'
#
loop_
_entity.id
_entity.type
_entity.pdbx_description
1 polymer ?
#
loop_
_entity_poly.entity_id
_entity_poly.type
_entity_poly.pdbx_seq_one_letter_code
_entity_poly.pdbx_strand_id
1 'polypeptide(L)'
;MRLVMLRPACTVCTRSNALQSISRKCFARGLTTNLQNRFDAAVIGAGPGGLTCVSNLLAQGLKRVALIDPSFTGGRIHEKYREVPSNTKTKMFDAWAAGTEVSRRILAERTKRGEDAYKHLQSLDPEQGCSLGEAVDVAQMLSRGFCEDARVKPIKASVTQLQRNGDGYVLPELGVSAERVVLATGSHPRSTDKALLERHPHLIELPLDLALKPSLLKTSLSTPSTVALIGSSHSGILALKNLYEQGHRVYNFYRSPLLHAEYKEGWILWDNTGLKGVASDWAKATLEDESRLPSNIKRIPLKTLDDKGKTHNEADIYDRWLKDCTHIVSATGYVGNPIPSITVDGEQVKPSFDPLSGRFLNEHKQALPGLFGSGIAYPERVTDPEGHSSSNVGWFKFQKFVGRVAPEWVARP
;
A
#
# COMPACT_ATOMS: atom_id res chain seq x y z
N MET A 1 13.11 -69.82 3.96
CA MET A 1 14.21 -70.56 4.63
C MET A 1 13.91 -70.55 6.12
N ARG A 2 13.54 -71.74 6.64
CA ARG A 2 13.32 -72.22 8.03
C ARG A 2 12.56 -71.31 9.04
N LEU A 3 11.36 -71.70 9.49
CA LEU A 3 11.02 -72.70 10.55
C LEU A 3 11.55 -72.24 11.94
N VAL A 4 10.75 -72.11 13.01
CA VAL A 4 10.26 -73.20 13.89
C VAL A 4 9.40 -72.56 15.01
N MET A 5 8.09 -72.88 15.13
CA MET A 5 7.42 -73.70 16.20
C MET A 5 7.19 -72.99 17.55
N LEU A 6 6.21 -73.25 18.42
CA LEU A 6 5.01 -74.13 18.59
C LEU A 6 4.26 -73.50 19.81
N ARG A 7 2.94 -73.20 19.79
CA ARG A 7 1.78 -73.91 20.42
C ARG A 7 1.97 -74.46 21.86
N PRO A 8 0.94 -74.62 22.74
CA PRO A 8 -0.52 -74.69 22.50
C PRO A 8 -1.51 -74.14 23.59
N ALA A 9 -2.82 -74.33 23.30
CA ALA A 9 -3.97 -74.70 24.18
C ALA A 9 -4.65 -73.62 25.07
N CYS A 10 -5.92 -73.25 24.82
CA CYS A 10 -7.19 -73.82 25.36
C CYS A 10 -7.76 -72.90 26.48
N THR A 11 -9.04 -72.56 26.69
CA THR A 11 -10.36 -72.96 26.16
C THR A 11 -11.37 -71.86 26.59
N VAL A 12 -12.32 -71.52 25.72
CA VAL A 12 -13.75 -71.18 25.99
C VAL A 12 -14.12 -70.09 27.02
N CYS A 13 -14.59 -68.96 26.46
CA CYS A 13 -15.94 -68.39 26.62
C CYS A 13 -16.53 -68.19 28.03
N THR A 14 -16.60 -66.94 28.49
CA THR A 14 -17.81 -66.37 29.12
C THR A 14 -17.84 -64.84 28.93
N ARG A 15 -19.04 -64.34 28.64
CA ARG A 15 -19.34 -62.94 28.32
C ARG A 15 -19.26 -62.05 29.57
N SER A 16 -18.59 -60.91 29.47
CA SER A 16 -18.84 -59.71 30.28
C SER A 16 -18.20 -58.50 29.58
N ASN A 17 -19.01 -57.66 28.94
CA ASN A 17 -18.56 -56.40 28.34
C ASN A 17 -18.35 -55.37 29.45
N ALA A 18 -17.12 -55.25 29.93
CA ALA A 18 -16.62 -54.07 30.63
C ALA A 18 -15.43 -53.52 29.84
N LEU A 19 -15.69 -52.57 28.94
CA LEU A 19 -14.64 -51.78 28.29
C LEU A 19 -14.64 -50.38 28.90
N GLN A 20 -13.63 -50.18 29.75
CA GLN A 20 -13.09 -48.89 30.13
C GLN A 20 -12.87 -48.04 28.87
N SER A 21 -13.61 -46.94 28.74
CA SER A 21 -13.24 -45.89 27.80
C SER A 21 -12.31 -44.92 28.51
N ILE A 22 -11.10 -44.86 27.97
CA ILE A 22 -10.01 -43.98 28.38
C ILE A 22 -10.48 -42.53 28.26
N SER A 23 -10.44 -41.85 29.40
CA SER A 23 -10.73 -40.42 29.56
C SER A 23 -9.98 -39.59 28.52
N ARG A 24 -10.71 -39.08 27.51
CA ARG A 24 -10.30 -37.94 26.67
C ARG A 24 -10.31 -36.67 27.52
N LYS A 25 -9.32 -36.52 28.39
CA LYS A 25 -8.96 -35.25 29.02
C LYS A 25 -7.58 -34.88 28.51
N CYS A 26 -7.54 -33.96 27.55
CA CYS A 26 -6.45 -33.02 27.25
C CYS A 26 -6.61 -32.59 25.79
N PHE A 27 -7.33 -31.49 25.58
CA PHE A 27 -7.10 -30.46 24.54
C PHE A 27 -8.32 -29.52 24.53
N ALA A 28 -8.51 -28.82 25.65
CA ALA A 28 -9.36 -27.65 25.73
C ALA A 28 -8.66 -26.65 26.64
N ARG A 29 -7.48 -26.19 26.23
CA ARG A 29 -6.97 -24.91 26.74
C ARG A 29 -7.79 -23.85 26.03
N GLY A 30 -8.91 -23.47 26.66
CA GLY A 30 -9.63 -22.27 26.29
C GLY A 30 -8.65 -21.10 26.32
N LEU A 31 -8.55 -20.38 25.20
CA LEU A 31 -8.00 -19.04 25.16
C LEU A 31 -8.90 -18.15 26.01
N THR A 32 -8.63 -18.07 27.31
CA THR A 32 -9.14 -17.00 28.15
C THR A 32 -8.51 -15.71 27.65
N THR A 33 -9.18 -15.05 26.71
CA THR A 33 -8.82 -13.70 26.29
C THR A 33 -8.97 -12.80 27.51
N ASN A 34 -7.86 -12.30 28.03
CA ASN A 34 -7.86 -11.32 29.09
C ASN A 34 -8.67 -10.11 28.59
N LEU A 35 -9.71 -9.67 29.32
CA LEU A 35 -10.59 -8.55 28.95
C LEU A 35 -9.80 -7.25 28.68
N GLN A 36 -8.56 -7.16 29.20
CA GLN A 36 -7.63 -6.06 28.91
C GLN A 36 -7.16 -6.01 27.46
N ASN A 37 -7.20 -7.12 26.71
CA ASN A 37 -6.71 -7.22 25.33
C ASN A 37 -7.81 -7.28 24.25
N ARG A 38 -9.05 -6.96 24.62
CA ARG A 38 -10.18 -6.83 23.69
C ARG A 38 -10.35 -5.37 23.25
N PHE A 39 -10.53 -5.15 21.95
CA PHE A 39 -10.64 -3.83 21.33
C PHE A 39 -11.92 -3.71 20.49
N ASP A 40 -12.40 -2.49 20.32
CA ASP A 40 -13.50 -2.17 19.40
C ASP A 40 -13.04 -2.32 17.94
N ALA A 41 -11.76 -1.97 17.70
CA ALA A 41 -11.11 -2.12 16.40
C ALA A 41 -9.60 -2.32 16.54
N ALA A 42 -9.00 -3.02 15.59
CA ALA A 42 -7.57 -3.06 15.33
C ALA A 42 -7.27 -2.47 13.95
N VAL A 43 -6.35 -1.52 13.86
CA VAL A 43 -5.88 -0.93 12.60
C VAL A 43 -4.45 -1.38 12.36
N ILE A 44 -4.21 -2.08 11.25
CA ILE A 44 -2.92 -2.66 10.89
C ILE A 44 -2.25 -1.76 9.84
N GLY A 45 -1.24 -1.01 10.28
CA GLY A 45 -0.52 0.02 9.53
C GLY A 45 -0.81 1.42 10.08
N ALA A 46 0.25 2.19 10.35
CA ALA A 46 0.21 3.58 10.81
C ALA A 46 0.77 4.56 9.75
N GLY A 47 0.70 4.16 8.47
CA GLY A 47 0.80 5.10 7.35
C GLY A 47 -0.45 5.96 7.20
N PRO A 48 -0.50 6.87 6.21
CA PRO A 48 -1.59 7.83 6.03
C PRO A 48 -3.00 7.21 6.00
N GLY A 49 -3.16 6.07 5.31
CA GLY A 49 -4.45 5.36 5.27
C GLY A 49 -4.89 4.80 6.63
N GLY A 50 -3.95 4.34 7.45
CA GLY A 50 -4.22 3.82 8.79
C GLY A 50 -4.51 4.92 9.81
N LEU A 51 -3.75 6.02 9.77
CA LEU A 51 -4.01 7.20 10.60
C LEU A 51 -5.39 7.79 10.30
N THR A 52 -5.79 7.84 9.02
CA THR A 52 -7.15 8.19 8.62
C THR A 52 -8.19 7.27 9.27
N CYS A 53 -7.96 5.96 9.30
CA CYS A 53 -8.89 5.02 9.96
C CYS A 53 -8.98 5.24 11.46
N VAL A 54 -7.86 5.35 12.17
CA VAL A 54 -7.88 5.62 13.62
C VAL A 54 -8.65 6.90 13.92
N SER A 55 -8.34 7.98 13.17
CA SER A 55 -9.00 9.27 13.34
C SER A 55 -10.52 9.18 13.18
N ASN A 56 -11.00 8.56 12.11
CA ASN A 56 -12.43 8.45 11.82
C ASN A 56 -13.13 7.48 12.80
N LEU A 57 -12.52 6.33 13.13
CA LEU A 57 -13.08 5.38 14.09
C LEU A 57 -13.26 6.02 15.48
N LEU A 58 -12.29 6.79 15.95
CA LEU A 58 -12.40 7.54 17.20
C LEU A 58 -13.47 8.64 17.11
N ALA A 59 -13.63 9.28 15.96
CA ALA A 59 -14.69 10.26 15.73
C ALA A 59 -16.09 9.63 15.71
N GLN A 60 -16.21 8.36 15.32
CA GLN A 60 -17.44 7.56 15.43
C GLN A 60 -17.68 7.00 16.85
N GLY A 61 -16.87 7.39 17.83
CA GLY A 61 -17.10 7.08 19.24
C GLY A 61 -16.47 5.78 19.74
N LEU A 62 -15.61 5.12 18.95
CA LEU A 62 -14.84 3.97 19.44
C LEU A 62 -13.89 4.41 20.55
N LYS A 63 -13.75 3.56 21.56
CA LYS A 63 -13.04 3.88 22.81
C LYS A 63 -11.78 3.04 23.02
N ARG A 64 -11.67 1.89 22.36
CA ARG A 64 -10.54 0.98 22.46
C ARG A 64 -10.07 0.57 21.07
N VAL A 65 -9.07 1.27 20.55
CA VAL A 65 -8.48 1.00 19.23
C VAL A 65 -7.05 0.49 19.41
N ALA A 66 -6.74 -0.71 18.90
CA ALA A 66 -5.36 -1.15 18.75
C ALA A 66 -4.80 -0.57 17.45
N LEU A 67 -3.76 0.26 17.53
CA LEU A 67 -3.02 0.72 16.36
C LEU A 67 -1.73 -0.09 16.28
N ILE A 68 -1.56 -0.88 15.22
CA ILE A 68 -0.49 -1.85 15.08
C ILE A 68 0.37 -1.45 13.89
N ASP A 69 1.65 -1.18 14.11
CA ASP A 69 2.58 -0.84 13.04
C ASP A 69 4.02 -1.25 13.41
N PRO A 70 4.85 -1.70 12.47
CA PRO A 70 6.21 -2.11 12.77
C PRO A 70 7.12 -0.96 13.23
N SER A 71 6.83 0.30 12.89
CA SER A 71 7.78 1.41 13.08
C SER A 71 7.17 2.72 13.58
N PHE A 72 5.89 3.01 13.31
CA PHE A 72 5.19 4.26 13.59
C PHE A 72 5.85 5.50 12.95
N THR A 73 6.48 5.32 11.78
CA THR A 73 7.22 6.40 11.12
C THR A 73 6.46 7.06 9.96
N GLY A 74 5.21 6.68 9.68
CA GLY A 74 4.47 7.12 8.50
C GLY A 74 4.66 6.22 7.28
N GLY A 75 5.23 5.04 7.47
CA GLY A 75 5.38 3.98 6.48
C GLY A 75 6.38 4.31 5.36
N ARG A 76 6.21 3.66 4.21
CA ARG A 76 7.17 3.73 3.08
C ARG A 76 7.45 5.15 2.59
N ILE A 77 6.49 6.08 2.73
CA ILE A 77 6.68 7.48 2.34
C ILE A 77 7.84 8.12 3.12
N HIS A 78 7.88 7.93 4.44
CA HIS A 78 8.98 8.41 5.26
C HIS A 78 10.29 7.69 4.93
N GLU A 79 10.24 6.39 4.72
CA GLU A 79 11.45 5.57 4.51
C GLU A 79 12.11 5.83 3.14
N LYS A 80 11.32 6.07 2.09
CA LYS A 80 11.78 6.04 0.70
C LYS A 80 11.49 7.30 -0.11
N TYR A 81 10.47 8.08 0.24
CA TYR A 81 9.92 9.09 -0.68
C TYR A 81 9.95 10.52 -0.15
N ARG A 82 10.71 10.84 0.90
CA ARG A 82 10.74 12.21 1.47
C ARG A 82 11.15 13.30 0.47
N GLU A 83 12.06 12.98 -0.46
CA GLU A 83 12.54 13.89 -1.50
C GLU A 83 11.61 13.99 -2.72
N VAL A 84 10.56 13.16 -2.77
CA VAL A 84 9.63 13.14 -3.91
C VAL A 84 8.70 14.35 -3.82
N PRO A 85 8.61 15.19 -4.87
CA PRO A 85 7.63 16.25 -4.92
C PRO A 85 6.22 15.66 -5.07
N SER A 86 5.26 16.19 -4.31
CA SER A 86 3.88 15.72 -4.36
C SER A 86 3.20 16.14 -5.67
N ASN A 87 2.39 15.24 -6.20
CA ASN A 87 1.38 15.58 -7.21
C ASN A 87 0.10 16.17 -6.59
N THR A 88 0.05 16.21 -5.26
CA THR A 88 -1.08 16.65 -4.46
C THR A 88 -0.79 18.04 -3.92
N LYS A 89 -1.73 18.97 -4.09
CA LYS A 89 -1.61 20.34 -3.55
C LYS A 89 -1.54 20.34 -2.03
N THR A 90 -0.78 21.25 -1.44
CA THR A 90 -0.53 21.32 0.01
C THR A 90 -1.81 21.42 0.82
N LYS A 91 -2.79 22.21 0.35
CA LYS A 91 -4.11 22.32 1.01
C LYS A 91 -4.84 20.99 1.18
N MET A 92 -4.55 19.99 0.35
CA MET A 92 -5.16 18.67 0.45
C MET A 92 -4.52 17.84 1.57
N PHE A 93 -3.22 18.03 1.86
CA PHE A 93 -2.59 17.44 3.04
C PHE A 93 -3.09 18.09 4.32
N ASP A 94 -3.30 19.41 4.33
CA ASP A 94 -3.94 20.12 5.44
C ASP A 94 -5.36 19.60 5.69
N ALA A 95 -6.20 19.52 4.65
CA ALA A 95 -7.55 18.98 4.73
C ALA A 95 -7.60 17.51 5.17
N TRP A 96 -6.60 16.70 4.80
CA TRP A 96 -6.43 15.35 5.32
C TRP A 96 -6.11 15.35 6.82
N ALA A 97 -5.10 16.14 7.23
CA ALA A 97 -4.61 16.18 8.60
C ALA A 97 -5.71 16.66 9.56
N ALA A 98 -6.44 17.71 9.21
CA ALA A 98 -7.54 18.28 10.00
C ALA A 98 -8.91 17.63 9.74
N GLY A 99 -8.95 16.48 9.07
CA GLY A 99 -10.17 15.88 8.54
C GLY A 99 -11.20 15.41 9.58
N THR A 100 -10.82 15.31 10.85
CA THR A 100 -11.75 15.03 11.97
C THR A 100 -11.45 15.92 13.18
N GLU A 101 -12.41 16.04 14.08
CA GLU A 101 -12.21 16.76 15.35
C GLU A 101 -11.12 16.11 16.22
N VAL A 102 -11.01 14.78 16.18
CA VAL A 102 -9.99 14.05 16.92
C VAL A 102 -8.59 14.45 16.44
N SER A 103 -8.38 14.48 15.12
CA SER A 103 -7.10 14.90 14.57
C SER A 103 -6.81 16.38 14.86
N ARG A 104 -7.80 17.28 14.72
CA ARG A 104 -7.63 18.71 15.01
C ARG A 104 -7.18 18.96 16.45
N ARG A 105 -7.81 18.30 17.41
CA ARG A 105 -7.41 18.36 18.82
C ARG A 105 -5.96 17.88 19.01
N ILE A 106 -5.62 16.73 18.44
CA ILE A 106 -4.24 16.20 18.51
C ILE A 106 -3.25 17.21 17.92
N LEU A 107 -3.50 17.72 16.71
CA LEU A 107 -2.62 18.70 16.06
C LEU A 107 -2.44 19.95 16.94
N ALA A 108 -3.52 20.47 17.51
CA ALA A 108 -3.47 21.62 18.40
C ALA A 108 -2.65 21.35 19.68
N GLU A 109 -2.83 20.19 20.31
CA GLU A 109 -2.09 19.79 21.51
C GLU A 109 -0.59 19.59 21.22
N ARG A 110 -0.24 18.89 20.14
CA ARG A 110 1.16 18.68 19.73
C ARG A 110 1.83 19.99 19.35
N THR A 111 1.11 20.88 18.66
CA THR A 111 1.57 22.24 18.34
C THR A 111 1.90 23.05 19.59
N LYS A 112 1.06 22.98 20.64
CA LYS A 112 1.32 23.63 21.94
C LYS A 112 2.56 23.08 22.65
N ARG A 113 2.96 21.84 22.35
CA ARG A 113 4.17 21.20 22.89
C ARG A 113 5.43 21.47 22.04
N GLY A 114 5.34 22.35 21.03
CA GLY A 114 6.49 22.78 20.22
C GLY A 114 6.74 21.95 18.97
N GLU A 115 5.81 21.09 18.53
CA GLU A 115 5.91 20.46 17.21
C GLU A 115 5.35 21.38 16.13
N ASP A 116 6.23 21.85 15.25
CA ASP A 116 5.88 22.83 14.22
C ASP A 116 5.61 22.24 12.83
N ALA A 117 5.67 20.90 12.66
CA ALA A 117 5.47 20.27 11.35
C ALA A 117 4.15 20.67 10.67
N TYR A 118 3.05 20.76 11.43
CA TYR A 118 1.77 21.18 10.89
C TYR A 118 1.71 22.69 10.58
N LYS A 119 2.29 23.54 11.43
CA LYS A 119 2.43 24.98 11.12
C LYS A 119 3.28 25.21 9.88
N HIS A 120 4.36 24.45 9.72
CA HIS A 120 5.21 24.49 8.53
C HIS A 120 4.41 24.11 7.30
N LEU A 121 3.65 23.01 7.32
CA LEU A 121 2.76 22.66 6.21
C LEU A 121 1.77 23.79 5.87
N GLN A 122 1.23 24.48 6.88
CA GLN A 122 0.30 25.60 6.71
C GLN A 122 0.94 26.90 6.19
N SER A 123 2.27 27.05 6.31
CA SER A 123 2.99 28.23 5.79
C SER A 123 3.38 28.07 4.32
N LEU A 124 3.34 26.85 3.78
CA LEU A 124 3.57 26.59 2.36
C LEU A 124 2.41 27.09 1.50
N ASP A 125 2.68 27.31 0.21
CA ASP A 125 1.65 27.70 -0.75
C ASP A 125 0.57 26.59 -0.86
N PRO A 126 -0.71 26.89 -0.55
CA PRO A 126 -1.79 25.90 -0.57
C PRO A 126 -2.12 25.39 -1.97
N GLU A 127 -1.80 26.15 -3.03
CA GLU A 127 -2.10 25.80 -4.42
C GLU A 127 -0.98 25.05 -5.12
N GLN A 128 0.20 24.96 -4.51
CA GLN A 128 1.34 24.20 -5.01
C GLN A 128 1.46 22.84 -4.33
N GLY A 129 2.27 21.95 -4.91
CA GLY A 129 2.74 20.75 -4.22
C GLY A 129 3.80 21.08 -3.17
N CYS A 130 4.08 20.12 -2.29
CA CYS A 130 5.18 20.16 -1.32
C CYS A 130 6.06 18.91 -1.49
N SER A 131 7.18 18.81 -0.78
CA SER A 131 7.84 17.51 -0.67
C SER A 131 6.99 16.54 0.15
N LEU A 132 7.00 15.24 -0.18
CA LEU A 132 6.32 14.25 0.65
C LEU A 132 6.96 14.13 2.05
N GLY A 133 8.20 14.61 2.22
CA GLY A 133 8.86 14.78 3.52
C GLY A 133 8.06 15.69 4.45
N GLU A 134 7.66 16.86 3.95
CA GLU A 134 6.87 17.83 4.73
C GLU A 134 5.50 17.26 5.12
N ALA A 135 4.82 16.59 4.18
CA ALA A 135 3.54 15.94 4.46
C ALA A 135 3.66 14.82 5.50
N VAL A 136 4.71 13.98 5.41
CA VAL A 136 4.89 12.86 6.34
C VAL A 136 5.35 13.28 7.72
N ASP A 137 5.93 14.48 7.89
CA ASP A 137 6.20 15.01 9.22
C ASP A 137 4.91 15.32 9.99
N VAL A 138 3.88 15.79 9.28
CA VAL A 138 2.53 15.94 9.85
C VAL A 138 1.91 14.57 10.18
N ALA A 139 2.10 13.56 9.31
CA ALA A 139 1.65 12.21 9.60
C ALA A 139 2.33 11.61 10.85
N GLN A 140 3.63 11.85 11.03
CA GLN A 140 4.36 11.41 12.21
C GLN A 140 3.89 12.14 13.49
N MET A 141 3.61 13.45 13.39
CA MET A 141 3.03 14.24 14.48
C MET A 141 1.66 13.68 14.91
N LEU A 142 0.79 13.36 13.95
CA LEU A 142 -0.49 12.68 14.21
C LEU A 142 -0.28 11.28 14.80
N SER A 143 0.63 10.49 14.25
CA SER A 143 0.93 9.14 14.75
C SER A 143 1.35 9.16 16.22
N ARG A 144 2.27 10.05 16.61
CA ARG A 144 2.66 10.26 18.02
C ARG A 144 1.48 10.66 18.89
N GLY A 145 0.66 11.60 18.42
CA GLY A 145 -0.53 12.04 19.14
C GLY A 145 -1.57 10.92 19.34
N PHE A 146 -1.80 10.07 18.34
CA PHE A 146 -2.65 8.89 18.50
C PHE A 146 -2.06 7.88 19.46
N CYS A 147 -0.74 7.63 19.44
CA CYS A 147 -0.09 6.73 20.39
C CYS A 147 -0.20 7.19 21.85
N GLU A 148 -0.44 8.48 22.10
CA GLU A 148 -0.66 9.07 23.43
C GLU A 148 -2.15 9.22 23.80
N ASP A 149 -3.08 9.02 22.85
CA ASP A 149 -4.52 9.09 23.15
C ASP A 149 -4.93 7.88 24.00
N ALA A 150 -5.56 8.13 25.15
CA ALA A 150 -5.96 7.08 26.09
C ALA A 150 -6.90 6.00 25.50
N ARG A 151 -7.55 6.29 24.36
CA ARG A 151 -8.41 5.34 23.64
C ARG A 151 -7.65 4.43 22.68
N VAL A 152 -6.37 4.71 22.44
CA VAL A 152 -5.53 4.00 21.48
C VAL A 152 -4.44 3.22 22.22
N LYS A 153 -4.31 1.94 21.91
CA LYS A 153 -3.16 1.13 22.33
C LYS A 153 -2.20 0.99 21.14
N PRO A 154 -1.04 1.65 21.15
CA PRO A 154 -0.01 1.40 20.15
C PRO A 154 0.65 0.04 20.41
N ILE A 155 0.83 -0.74 19.35
CA ILE A 155 1.52 -2.03 19.38
C ILE A 155 2.54 -2.05 18.25
N LYS A 156 3.84 -2.09 18.62
CA LYS A 156 4.92 -2.14 17.65
C LYS A 156 5.15 -3.57 17.17
N ALA A 157 4.46 -3.96 16.09
CA ALA A 157 4.51 -5.32 15.56
C ALA A 157 4.07 -5.37 14.09
N SER A 158 4.39 -6.49 13.44
CA SER A 158 3.77 -6.92 12.19
C SER A 158 2.73 -7.99 12.50
N VAL A 159 1.64 -8.00 11.75
CA VAL A 159 0.60 -9.03 11.84
C VAL A 159 0.73 -9.96 10.64
N THR A 160 0.80 -11.25 10.90
CA THR A 160 0.90 -12.31 9.89
C THR A 160 -0.33 -13.22 9.88
N GLN A 161 -1.12 -13.24 10.96
CA GLN A 161 -2.32 -14.07 11.04
C GLN A 161 -3.53 -13.33 11.62
N LEU A 162 -4.71 -13.65 11.09
CA LEU A 162 -6.00 -13.22 11.61
C LEU A 162 -6.94 -14.41 11.69
N GLN A 163 -7.53 -14.64 12.86
CA GLN A 163 -8.50 -15.70 13.07
C GLN A 163 -9.84 -15.10 13.47
N ARG A 164 -10.86 -15.26 12.64
CA ARG A 164 -12.21 -14.86 12.97
C ARG A 164 -12.88 -15.96 13.79
N ASN A 165 -13.26 -15.62 15.02
CA ASN A 165 -13.95 -16.51 15.96
C ASN A 165 -15.19 -15.79 16.49
N GLY A 166 -16.40 -16.31 16.23
CA GLY A 166 -17.64 -15.69 16.69
C GLY A 166 -17.86 -14.31 16.08
N ASP A 167 -17.90 -13.25 16.89
CA ASP A 167 -18.23 -11.89 16.43
C ASP A 167 -17.01 -10.99 16.14
N GLY A 168 -15.79 -11.52 16.22
CA GLY A 168 -14.58 -10.71 16.04
C GLY A 168 -13.37 -11.49 15.55
N TYR A 169 -12.25 -10.78 15.48
CA TYR A 169 -10.95 -11.27 15.06
C TYR A 169 -10.01 -11.39 16.24
N VAL A 170 -9.24 -12.47 16.26
CA VAL A 170 -8.09 -12.69 17.13
C VAL A 170 -6.83 -12.49 16.29
N LEU A 171 -5.85 -11.80 16.88
CA LEU A 171 -4.48 -11.62 16.40
C LEU A 171 -3.59 -12.47 17.32
N PRO A 172 -3.39 -13.78 17.02
CA PRO A 172 -2.84 -14.73 17.98
C PRO A 172 -1.43 -14.34 18.43
N GLU A 173 -0.59 -13.87 17.51
CA GLU A 173 0.80 -13.47 17.81
C GLU A 173 0.89 -12.27 18.77
N LEU A 174 -0.18 -11.47 18.89
CA LEU A 174 -0.23 -10.32 19.79
C LEU A 174 -1.05 -10.60 21.06
N GLY A 175 -1.73 -11.74 21.15
CA GLY A 175 -2.67 -12.04 22.24
C GLY A 175 -3.80 -11.01 22.35
N VAL A 176 -4.23 -10.45 21.21
CA VAL A 176 -5.23 -9.38 21.09
C VAL A 176 -6.46 -9.87 20.34
N SER A 177 -7.63 -9.34 20.69
CA SER A 177 -8.85 -9.51 19.89
C SER A 177 -9.52 -8.17 19.61
N ALA A 178 -10.21 -8.07 18.47
CA ALA A 178 -10.95 -6.89 18.07
C ALA A 178 -12.27 -7.25 17.38
N GLU A 179 -13.32 -6.47 17.61
CA GLU A 179 -14.59 -6.65 16.87
C GLU A 179 -14.42 -6.34 15.38
N ARG A 180 -13.47 -5.45 15.05
CA ARG A 180 -13.20 -4.96 13.70
C ARG A 180 -11.70 -4.95 13.43
N VAL A 181 -11.30 -5.25 12.21
CA VAL A 181 -9.92 -5.13 11.72
C VAL A 181 -9.92 -4.29 10.46
N VAL A 182 -9.07 -3.27 10.43
CA VAL A 182 -8.82 -2.47 9.23
C VAL A 182 -7.40 -2.74 8.74
N LEU A 183 -7.28 -3.23 7.51
CA LEU A 183 -6.01 -3.42 6.82
C LEU A 183 -5.61 -2.12 6.12
N ALA A 184 -4.50 -1.53 6.57
CA ALA A 184 -3.87 -0.36 5.96
C ALA A 184 -2.39 -0.65 5.66
N THR A 185 -2.15 -1.82 5.06
CA THR A 185 -0.81 -2.46 4.94
C THR A 185 0.14 -1.77 3.97
N GLY A 186 -0.34 -0.79 3.20
CA GLY A 186 0.48 -0.06 2.22
C GLY A 186 0.84 -0.87 0.98
N SER A 187 1.69 -0.32 0.13
CA SER A 187 2.11 -0.92 -1.14
C SER A 187 3.61 -0.75 -1.37
N HIS A 188 4.13 -1.45 -2.37
CA HIS A 188 5.49 -1.30 -2.90
C HIS A 188 5.48 -1.21 -4.43
N PRO A 189 6.51 -0.62 -5.07
CA PRO A 189 6.62 -0.62 -6.52
C PRO A 189 6.60 -2.04 -7.09
N ARG A 190 5.96 -2.22 -8.24
CA ARG A 190 6.02 -3.49 -8.98
C ARG A 190 7.47 -3.71 -9.44
N SER A 191 8.01 -4.90 -9.18
CA SER A 191 9.30 -5.33 -9.70
C SER A 191 9.31 -5.36 -11.24
N THR A 192 10.50 -5.30 -11.81
CA THR A 192 10.70 -5.56 -13.24
C THR A 192 10.24 -6.99 -13.57
N ASP A 193 9.69 -7.16 -14.78
CA ASP A 193 9.24 -8.48 -15.24
C ASP A 193 10.41 -9.48 -15.22
N LYS A 194 10.21 -10.61 -14.54
CA LYS A 194 11.25 -11.63 -14.36
C LYS A 194 11.69 -12.25 -15.69
N ALA A 195 10.75 -12.49 -16.61
CA ALA A 195 11.08 -13.04 -17.92
C ALA A 195 11.88 -12.04 -18.76
N LEU A 196 11.63 -10.74 -18.59
CA LEU A 196 12.45 -9.69 -19.22
C LEU A 196 13.89 -9.67 -18.69
N LEU A 197 14.08 -9.80 -17.36
CA LEU A 197 15.41 -9.90 -16.76
C LEU A 197 16.14 -11.19 -17.14
N GLU A 198 15.44 -12.32 -17.22
CA GLU A 198 16.00 -13.59 -17.68
C GLU A 198 16.45 -13.53 -19.15
N ARG A 199 15.72 -12.78 -19.99
CA ARG A 199 16.08 -12.54 -21.40
C ARG A 199 17.26 -11.58 -21.57
N HIS A 200 17.47 -10.69 -20.60
CA HIS A 200 18.53 -9.68 -20.60
C HIS A 200 19.37 -9.72 -19.32
N PRO A 201 20.12 -10.82 -19.09
CA PRO A 201 20.80 -11.07 -17.81
C PRO A 201 21.93 -10.09 -17.50
N HIS A 202 22.35 -9.28 -18.47
CA HIS A 202 23.35 -8.21 -18.28
C HIS A 202 22.78 -6.97 -17.57
N LEU A 203 21.45 -6.83 -17.53
CA LEU A 203 20.80 -5.66 -16.91
C LEU A 203 20.81 -5.78 -15.39
N ILE A 204 21.23 -4.70 -14.74
CA ILE A 204 21.12 -4.55 -13.30
C ILE A 204 19.80 -3.83 -12.98
N GLU A 205 18.92 -4.48 -12.21
CA GLU A 205 17.69 -3.82 -11.76
C GLU A 205 18.04 -2.69 -10.77
N LEU A 206 17.63 -1.47 -11.11
CA LEU A 206 17.66 -0.30 -10.25
C LEU A 206 16.26 -0.11 -9.64
N PRO A 207 16.10 -0.29 -8.31
CA PRO A 207 14.79 -0.15 -7.67
C PRO A 207 14.18 1.24 -7.89
N LEU A 208 12.88 1.31 -8.19
CA LEU A 208 12.18 2.58 -8.37
C LEU A 208 12.33 3.52 -7.16
N ASP A 209 12.35 2.98 -5.94
CA ASP A 209 12.60 3.76 -4.72
C ASP A 209 13.90 4.56 -4.77
N LEU A 210 14.94 3.97 -5.36
CA LEU A 210 16.25 4.60 -5.46
C LEU A 210 16.25 5.63 -6.58
N ALA A 211 15.62 5.32 -7.73
CA ALA A 211 15.46 6.26 -8.84
C ALA A 211 14.64 7.52 -8.48
N LEU A 212 13.75 7.40 -7.49
CA LEU A 212 12.96 8.52 -6.94
C LEU A 212 13.67 9.31 -5.83
N LYS A 213 14.90 8.94 -5.46
CA LYS A 213 15.64 9.57 -4.36
C LYS A 213 16.96 10.16 -4.86
N PRO A 214 16.96 11.41 -5.36
CA PRO A 214 18.14 12.04 -5.96
C PRO A 214 19.40 11.95 -5.10
N SER A 215 19.28 12.17 -3.79
CA SER A 215 20.43 12.12 -2.86
C SER A 215 21.18 10.79 -2.87
N LEU A 216 20.46 9.67 -2.97
CA LEU A 216 21.06 8.33 -2.99
C LEU A 216 21.38 7.85 -4.39
N LEU A 217 20.62 8.31 -5.39
CA LEU A 217 20.86 7.93 -6.79
C LEU A 217 22.28 8.31 -7.24
N LYS A 218 22.76 9.48 -6.79
CA LYS A 218 24.09 10.03 -7.14
C LYS A 218 25.24 9.11 -6.75
N THR A 219 25.08 8.36 -5.66
CA THR A 219 26.09 7.43 -5.14
C THR A 219 25.86 5.99 -5.58
N SER A 220 24.70 5.69 -6.16
CA SER A 220 24.29 4.31 -6.47
C SER A 220 24.53 3.90 -7.92
N LEU A 221 24.81 4.86 -8.81
CA LEU A 221 25.14 4.61 -10.21
C LEU A 221 26.50 5.21 -10.54
N SER A 222 27.34 4.44 -11.23
CA SER A 222 28.55 4.98 -11.86
C SER A 222 28.18 5.80 -13.10
N THR A 223 28.93 6.87 -13.36
CA THR A 223 28.76 7.71 -14.55
C THR A 223 29.88 7.40 -15.55
N PRO A 224 29.58 7.18 -16.85
CA PRO A 224 28.25 7.17 -17.47
C PRO A 224 27.54 5.80 -17.35
N SER A 225 26.22 5.83 -17.08
CA SER A 225 25.33 4.66 -17.15
C SER A 225 24.21 4.92 -18.15
N THR A 226 23.79 3.88 -18.87
CA THR A 226 22.57 3.89 -19.71
C THR A 226 21.47 3.12 -18.99
N VAL A 227 20.37 3.78 -18.67
CA VAL A 227 19.27 3.23 -17.88
C VAL A 227 18.03 3.07 -18.75
N ALA A 228 17.50 1.85 -18.83
CA ALA A 228 16.18 1.59 -19.37
C ALA A 228 15.11 1.93 -18.32
N LEU A 229 14.17 2.81 -18.65
CA LEU A 229 13.06 3.18 -17.77
C LEU A 229 11.74 2.78 -18.41
N ILE A 230 11.06 1.79 -17.83
CA ILE A 230 9.75 1.32 -18.31
C ILE A 230 8.64 2.08 -17.58
N GLY A 231 7.82 2.79 -18.35
CA GLY A 231 6.69 3.58 -17.86
C GLY A 231 6.92 5.09 -17.92
N SER A 232 5.84 5.83 -18.15
CA SER A 232 5.85 7.30 -18.28
C SER A 232 4.71 7.97 -17.52
N SER A 233 4.23 7.31 -16.46
CA SER A 233 3.33 7.93 -15.48
C SER A 233 4.13 8.81 -14.50
N HIS A 234 3.47 9.40 -13.51
CA HIS A 234 4.08 10.37 -12.60
C HIS A 234 5.41 9.93 -11.98
N SER A 235 5.47 8.74 -11.36
CA SER A 235 6.72 8.20 -10.79
C SER A 235 7.79 7.93 -11.85
N GLY A 236 7.38 7.50 -13.06
CA GLY A 236 8.31 7.28 -14.17
C GLY A 236 8.94 8.58 -14.63
N ILE A 237 8.14 9.64 -14.82
CA ILE A 237 8.67 10.94 -15.24
C ILE A 237 9.58 11.56 -14.17
N LEU A 238 9.28 11.41 -12.89
CA LEU A 238 10.19 11.85 -11.83
C LEU A 238 11.49 11.05 -11.81
N ALA A 239 11.44 9.73 -12.00
CA ALA A 239 12.63 8.90 -12.12
C ALA A 239 13.47 9.29 -13.35
N LEU A 240 12.82 9.56 -14.49
CA LEU A 240 13.47 10.04 -15.72
C LEU A 240 14.18 11.37 -15.47
N LYS A 241 13.49 12.34 -14.86
CA LYS A 241 14.05 13.64 -14.47
C LYS A 241 15.29 13.48 -13.60
N ASN A 242 15.19 12.69 -12.53
CA ASN A 242 16.28 12.49 -11.59
C ASN A 242 17.51 11.85 -12.25
N LEU A 243 17.31 10.82 -13.09
CA LEU A 243 18.38 10.17 -13.82
C LEU A 243 19.04 11.12 -14.83
N TYR A 244 18.24 11.89 -15.56
CA TYR A 244 18.71 12.88 -16.53
C TYR A 244 19.55 13.98 -15.88
N GLU A 245 19.07 14.57 -14.77
CA GLU A 245 19.76 15.64 -14.05
C GLU A 245 21.09 15.19 -13.43
N GLN A 246 21.28 13.88 -13.25
CA GLN A 246 22.54 13.30 -12.79
C GLN A 246 23.49 12.91 -13.94
N GLY A 247 23.13 13.24 -15.19
CA GLY A 247 23.98 13.03 -16.36
C GLY A 247 23.92 11.61 -16.92
N HIS A 248 22.98 10.77 -16.47
CA HIS A 248 22.79 9.45 -17.05
C HIS A 248 22.09 9.53 -18.41
N ARG A 249 22.32 8.52 -19.26
CA ARG A 249 21.55 8.32 -20.48
C ARG A 249 20.33 7.49 -20.13
N VAL A 250 19.15 7.89 -20.62
CA VAL A 250 17.90 7.20 -20.28
C VAL A 250 17.12 6.83 -21.54
N TYR A 251 16.78 5.55 -21.66
CA TYR A 251 15.86 5.04 -22.67
C TYR A 251 14.50 4.82 -22.01
N ASN A 252 13.55 5.73 -22.23
CA ASN A 252 12.22 5.66 -21.64
C ASN A 252 11.24 4.93 -22.56
N PHE A 253 10.76 3.78 -22.13
CA PHE A 253 9.81 2.93 -22.83
C PHE A 253 8.37 3.22 -22.39
N TYR A 254 7.46 3.45 -23.34
CA TYR A 254 6.10 3.89 -23.01
C TYR A 254 5.03 3.32 -23.95
N ARG A 255 3.81 3.12 -23.43
CA ARG A 255 2.67 2.54 -24.18
C ARG A 255 1.68 3.58 -24.71
N SER A 256 1.69 4.77 -24.13
CA SER A 256 0.75 5.84 -24.45
C SER A 256 1.46 7.20 -24.38
N PRO A 257 0.96 8.22 -25.08
CA PRO A 257 1.41 9.60 -24.91
C PRO A 257 1.38 10.04 -23.45
N LEU A 258 2.11 11.11 -23.14
CA LEU A 258 2.04 11.74 -21.83
C LEU A 258 0.63 12.31 -21.65
N LEU A 259 0.03 12.01 -20.50
CA LEU A 259 -1.27 12.55 -20.11
C LEU A 259 -1.05 13.53 -18.98
N HIS A 260 -1.63 14.73 -19.07
CA HIS A 260 -1.59 15.73 -18.01
C HIS A 260 -2.95 15.80 -17.34
N ALA A 261 -2.96 16.11 -16.05
CA ALA A 261 -4.21 16.36 -15.36
C ALA A 261 -4.79 17.70 -15.80
N GLU A 262 -6.07 17.72 -16.17
CA GLU A 262 -6.76 18.93 -16.62
C GLU A 262 -7.78 19.34 -15.56
N TYR A 263 -7.62 20.56 -15.02
CA TYR A 263 -8.54 21.10 -14.04
C TYR A 263 -9.81 21.60 -14.75
N LYS A 264 -10.94 20.94 -14.49
CA LYS A 264 -12.27 21.36 -14.92
C LYS A 264 -13.02 22.00 -13.75
N GLU A 265 -14.21 22.52 -14.01
CA GLU A 265 -15.05 23.11 -12.96
C GLU A 265 -15.51 22.02 -11.97
N GLY A 266 -14.92 22.01 -10.77
CA GLY A 266 -15.27 21.10 -9.68
C GLY A 266 -14.65 19.69 -9.73
N TRP A 267 -13.91 19.35 -10.79
CA TRP A 267 -13.25 18.04 -10.92
C TRP A 267 -11.98 18.11 -11.78
N ILE A 268 -11.22 17.01 -11.84
CA ILE A 268 -9.96 16.93 -12.59
C ILE A 268 -10.03 15.75 -13.55
N LEU A 269 -9.87 16.00 -14.85
CA LEU A 269 -9.73 14.94 -15.84
C LEU A 269 -8.34 14.31 -15.70
N TRP A 270 -8.29 12.97 -15.78
CA TRP A 270 -7.09 12.19 -15.50
C TRP A 270 -6.52 12.43 -14.09
N ASP A 271 -7.37 12.68 -13.09
CA ASP A 271 -6.93 13.00 -11.72
C ASP A 271 -5.99 11.95 -11.11
N ASN A 272 -6.23 10.66 -11.39
CA ASN A 272 -5.45 9.57 -10.83
C ASN A 272 -4.32 9.07 -11.76
N THR A 273 -4.28 9.53 -13.02
CA THR A 273 -3.38 8.98 -14.06
C THR A 273 -2.50 10.03 -14.72
N GLY A 274 -2.95 11.29 -14.80
CA GLY A 274 -2.26 12.40 -15.43
C GLY A 274 -1.14 13.00 -14.57
N LEU A 275 -0.13 13.53 -15.26
CA LEU A 275 0.98 14.26 -14.67
C LEU A 275 0.49 15.58 -14.04
N LYS A 276 1.12 15.96 -12.92
CA LYS A 276 0.84 17.18 -12.15
C LYS A 276 2.12 17.76 -11.57
N GLY A 277 2.10 19.04 -11.22
CA GLY A 277 3.21 19.75 -10.58
C GLY A 277 4.53 19.54 -11.32
N VAL A 278 5.61 19.37 -10.56
CA VAL A 278 6.99 19.25 -11.08
C VAL A 278 7.13 18.24 -12.22
N ALA A 279 6.47 17.08 -12.14
CA ALA A 279 6.56 16.08 -13.21
C ALA A 279 5.90 16.56 -14.51
N SER A 280 4.74 17.22 -14.42
CA SER A 280 4.04 17.80 -15.57
C SER A 280 4.87 18.92 -16.20
N ASP A 281 5.35 19.85 -15.37
CA ASP A 281 6.06 21.04 -15.86
C ASP A 281 7.38 20.64 -16.52
N TRP A 282 8.11 19.70 -15.92
CA TRP A 282 9.35 19.19 -16.49
C TRP A 282 9.11 18.41 -17.79
N ALA A 283 8.06 17.58 -17.85
CA ALA A 283 7.70 16.85 -19.06
C ALA A 283 7.38 17.79 -20.23
N LYS A 284 6.57 18.83 -20.00
CA LYS A 284 6.26 19.87 -21.00
C LYS A 284 7.51 20.56 -21.50
N ALA A 285 8.41 20.92 -20.60
CA ALA A 285 9.63 21.65 -20.94
C ALA A 285 10.67 20.80 -21.68
N THR A 286 10.68 19.47 -21.47
CA THR A 286 11.81 18.61 -21.85
C THR A 286 11.46 17.48 -22.82
N LEU A 287 10.24 16.95 -22.77
CA LEU A 287 9.88 15.67 -23.41
C LEU A 287 8.85 15.80 -24.53
N GLU A 288 8.08 16.89 -24.59
CA GLU A 288 6.96 17.03 -25.52
C GLU A 288 7.39 17.50 -26.91
N ASP A 289 8.43 18.33 -27.00
CA ASP A 289 9.02 18.73 -28.28
C ASP A 289 10.15 17.76 -28.67
N GLU A 290 9.85 16.81 -29.56
CA GLU A 290 10.81 15.83 -30.04
C GLU A 290 12.04 16.45 -30.70
N SER A 291 11.91 17.64 -31.31
CA SER A 291 13.03 18.36 -31.93
C SER A 291 14.01 18.95 -30.90
N ARG A 292 13.57 19.08 -29.65
CA ARG A 292 14.32 19.64 -28.52
C ARG A 292 14.67 18.60 -27.46
N LEU A 293 14.37 17.32 -27.71
CA LEU A 293 14.66 16.25 -26.77
C LEU A 293 16.17 16.20 -26.47
N PRO A 294 16.59 16.20 -25.20
CA PRO A 294 18.01 16.12 -24.85
C PRO A 294 18.67 14.87 -25.44
N SER A 295 19.92 14.99 -25.90
CA SER A 295 20.64 13.91 -26.60
C SER A 295 20.89 12.65 -25.74
N ASN A 296 20.83 12.77 -24.43
CA ASN A 296 20.92 11.67 -23.47
C ASN A 296 19.56 11.08 -23.06
N ILE A 297 18.44 11.57 -23.62
CA ILE A 297 17.12 10.97 -23.47
C ILE A 297 16.69 10.37 -24.80
N LYS A 298 16.22 9.13 -24.78
CA LYS A 298 15.51 8.52 -25.89
C LYS A 298 14.14 8.05 -25.44
N ARG A 299 13.11 8.49 -26.15
CA ARG A 299 11.73 8.04 -25.93
C ARG A 299 11.40 6.94 -26.94
N ILE A 300 11.02 5.77 -26.44
CA ILE A 300 10.79 4.56 -27.24
C ILE A 300 9.33 4.12 -27.06
N PRO A 301 8.47 4.29 -28.07
CA PRO A 301 7.11 3.76 -28.02
C PRO A 301 7.13 2.23 -28.09
N LEU A 302 6.41 1.58 -27.18
CA LEU A 302 6.21 0.12 -27.15
C LEU A 302 5.07 -0.34 -28.08
N LYS A 303 4.25 0.60 -28.54
CA LYS A 303 3.26 0.38 -29.59
C LYS A 303 3.71 1.16 -30.81
N THR A 304 4.30 0.47 -31.77
CA THR A 304 4.58 1.03 -33.10
C THR A 304 3.87 0.18 -34.14
N LEU A 305 3.09 0.84 -35.01
CA LEU A 305 2.70 0.27 -36.30
C LEU A 305 3.94 0.33 -37.20
N ASP A 306 4.27 -0.77 -37.88
CA ASP A 306 5.21 -0.72 -39.00
C ASP A 306 4.57 -0.05 -40.23
N ASP A 307 5.37 0.21 -41.27
CA ASP A 307 4.91 0.81 -42.55
C ASP A 307 3.83 -0.03 -43.26
N LYS A 308 3.52 -1.22 -42.76
CA LYS A 308 2.51 -2.16 -43.26
C LYS A 308 1.33 -2.34 -42.29
N GLY A 309 1.25 -1.52 -41.23
CA GLY A 309 0.16 -1.53 -40.26
C GLY A 309 0.19 -2.67 -39.25
N LYS A 310 1.32 -3.39 -39.10
CA LYS A 310 1.49 -4.47 -38.12
C LYS A 310 2.11 -3.93 -36.83
N THR A 311 1.52 -4.27 -35.69
CA THR A 311 2.08 -3.93 -34.38
C THR A 311 3.37 -4.72 -34.15
N HIS A 312 4.47 -4.03 -33.87
CA HIS A 312 5.68 -4.68 -33.36
C HIS A 312 5.40 -5.37 -32.02
N ASN A 313 5.99 -6.55 -31.80
CA ASN A 313 5.93 -7.20 -30.49
C ASN A 313 6.79 -6.39 -29.50
N GLU A 314 6.26 -6.10 -28.30
CA GLU A 314 7.01 -5.37 -27.26
C GLU A 314 8.37 -6.04 -26.97
N ALA A 315 8.43 -7.38 -27.05
CA ALA A 315 9.67 -8.14 -26.86
C ALA A 315 10.77 -7.76 -27.87
N ASP A 316 10.43 -7.57 -29.16
CA ASP A 316 11.40 -7.23 -30.20
C ASP A 316 11.95 -5.81 -30.00
N ILE A 317 11.09 -4.89 -29.51
CA ILE A 317 11.49 -3.53 -29.16
C ILE A 317 12.46 -3.56 -27.99
N TYR A 318 12.15 -4.32 -26.94
CA TYR A 318 13.06 -4.50 -25.82
C TYR A 318 14.40 -5.09 -26.26
N ASP A 319 14.41 -6.18 -27.04
CA ASP A 319 15.64 -6.80 -27.54
C ASP A 319 16.55 -5.81 -28.29
N ARG A 320 15.93 -4.95 -29.11
CA ARG A 320 16.66 -3.96 -29.89
C ARG A 320 17.37 -2.93 -29.01
N TRP A 321 16.74 -2.47 -27.94
CA TRP A 321 17.18 -1.28 -27.20
C TRP A 321 17.84 -1.62 -25.85
N LEU A 322 17.45 -2.71 -25.21
CA LEU A 322 17.97 -3.09 -23.90
C LEU A 322 19.41 -3.61 -23.94
N LYS A 323 19.89 -4.08 -25.11
CA LYS A 323 21.29 -4.46 -25.31
C LYS A 323 22.28 -3.31 -25.05
N ASP A 324 21.85 -2.07 -25.23
CA ASP A 324 22.68 -0.86 -25.02
C ASP A 324 22.53 -0.31 -23.59
N CYS A 325 21.67 -0.93 -22.78
CA CYS A 325 21.39 -0.51 -21.41
C CYS A 325 22.24 -1.30 -20.41
N THR A 326 22.60 -0.63 -19.32
CA THR A 326 23.34 -1.21 -18.19
C THR A 326 22.41 -1.52 -17.01
N HIS A 327 21.40 -0.68 -16.83
CA HIS A 327 20.44 -0.79 -15.74
C HIS A 327 19.01 -0.72 -16.27
N ILE A 328 18.07 -1.21 -15.47
CA ILE A 328 16.63 -1.15 -15.77
C ILE A 328 15.83 -0.72 -14.55
N VAL A 329 14.85 0.17 -14.75
CA VAL A 329 13.90 0.65 -13.75
C VAL A 329 12.49 0.40 -14.27
N SER A 330 11.65 -0.25 -13.45
CA SER A 330 10.22 -0.40 -13.72
C SER A 330 9.41 0.62 -12.92
N ALA A 331 8.72 1.52 -13.63
CA ALA A 331 7.78 2.52 -13.08
C ALA A 331 6.34 2.22 -13.54
N THR A 332 5.94 0.95 -13.40
CA THR A 332 4.67 0.41 -13.95
C THR A 332 3.55 0.28 -12.91
N GLY A 333 3.67 1.03 -11.81
CA GLY A 333 2.68 1.09 -10.74
C GLY A 333 3.10 0.34 -9.47
N TYR A 334 2.16 0.24 -8.55
CA TYR A 334 2.37 -0.32 -7.21
C TYR A 334 1.49 -1.55 -7.00
N VAL A 335 1.93 -2.44 -6.12
CA VAL A 335 1.16 -3.61 -5.68
C VAL A 335 1.01 -3.58 -4.17
N GLY A 336 -0.16 -3.99 -3.66
CA GLY A 336 -0.42 -4.05 -2.23
C GLY A 336 0.59 -4.95 -1.52
N ASN A 337 1.00 -4.55 -0.31
CA ASN A 337 1.81 -5.41 0.55
C ASN A 337 0.99 -6.65 0.95
N PRO A 338 1.65 -7.80 1.21
CA PRO A 338 0.97 -8.99 1.70
C PRO A 338 0.08 -8.69 2.90
N ILE A 339 -1.09 -9.32 2.93
CA ILE A 339 -1.99 -9.28 4.08
C ILE A 339 -1.73 -10.47 5.01
N PRO A 340 -2.14 -10.37 6.29
CA PRO A 340 -2.17 -11.54 7.17
C PRO A 340 -2.96 -12.69 6.54
N SER A 341 -2.54 -13.94 6.77
CA SER A 341 -3.37 -15.09 6.45
C SER A 341 -4.65 -15.05 7.29
N ILE A 342 -5.81 -15.12 6.64
CA ILE A 342 -7.10 -15.00 7.31
C ILE A 342 -7.77 -16.35 7.38
N THR A 343 -8.17 -16.75 8.58
CA THR A 343 -8.96 -17.95 8.84
C THR A 343 -10.32 -17.56 9.41
N VAL A 344 -11.40 -18.16 8.92
CA VAL A 344 -12.76 -17.98 9.42
C VAL A 344 -13.29 -19.34 9.81
N ASP A 345 -13.68 -19.52 11.07
CA ASP A 345 -14.21 -20.78 11.61
C ASP A 345 -13.32 -22.01 11.32
N GLY A 346 -12.00 -21.79 11.31
CA GLY A 346 -10.99 -22.83 11.07
C GLY A 346 -10.56 -23.00 9.61
N GLU A 347 -11.24 -22.35 8.65
CA GLU A 347 -10.93 -22.45 7.23
C GLU A 347 -10.18 -21.22 6.70
N GLN A 348 -9.15 -21.43 5.88
CA GLN A 348 -8.40 -20.33 5.28
C GLN A 348 -9.22 -19.67 4.16
N VAL A 349 -9.31 -18.35 4.19
CA VAL A 349 -10.04 -17.54 3.22
C VAL A 349 -9.07 -16.65 2.44
N LYS A 350 -9.31 -16.49 1.14
CA LYS A 350 -8.64 -15.52 0.27
C LYS A 350 -9.56 -14.32 0.03
N PRO A 351 -9.45 -13.28 0.86
CA PRO A 351 -10.38 -12.17 0.80
C PRO A 351 -10.13 -11.30 -0.45
N SER A 352 -11.20 -10.73 -1.01
CA SER A 352 -11.15 -9.72 -2.07
C SER A 352 -11.74 -8.40 -1.57
N PHE A 353 -11.10 -7.28 -1.89
CA PHE A 353 -11.52 -5.96 -1.41
C PHE A 353 -12.66 -5.40 -2.28
N ASP A 354 -13.73 -4.91 -1.64
CA ASP A 354 -14.78 -4.12 -2.28
C ASP A 354 -14.46 -2.61 -2.17
N PRO A 355 -14.10 -1.95 -3.29
CA PRO A 355 -13.66 -0.56 -3.27
C PRO A 355 -14.80 0.46 -3.11
N LEU A 356 -16.05 0.04 -2.99
CA LEU A 356 -17.18 0.94 -2.75
C LEU A 356 -17.54 1.05 -1.27
N SER A 357 -17.59 -0.08 -0.56
CA SER A 357 -17.90 -0.15 0.88
C SER A 357 -16.67 -0.17 1.78
N GLY A 358 -15.50 -0.51 1.21
CA GLY A 358 -14.27 -0.73 1.97
C GLY A 358 -14.23 -2.04 2.75
N ARG A 359 -15.18 -2.95 2.51
CA ARG A 359 -15.24 -4.28 3.13
C ARG A 359 -14.42 -5.29 2.35
N PHE A 360 -14.02 -6.36 3.01
CA PHE A 360 -13.53 -7.56 2.32
C PHE A 360 -14.64 -8.58 2.11
N LEU A 361 -14.57 -9.29 0.99
CA LEU A 361 -15.48 -10.35 0.60
C LEU A 361 -14.73 -11.69 0.55
N ASN A 362 -15.39 -12.79 0.92
CA ASN A 362 -14.86 -14.14 0.69
C ASN A 362 -14.91 -14.52 -0.81
N GLU A 363 -14.49 -15.74 -1.11
CA GLU A 363 -14.50 -16.30 -2.47
C GLU A 363 -15.92 -16.34 -3.08
N HIS A 364 -16.95 -16.45 -2.25
CA HIS A 364 -18.37 -16.44 -2.63
C HIS A 364 -19.00 -15.05 -2.71
N LYS A 365 -18.18 -13.98 -2.68
CA LYS A 365 -18.63 -12.57 -2.72
C LYS A 365 -19.51 -12.14 -1.55
N GLN A 366 -19.44 -12.86 -0.43
CA GLN A 366 -20.10 -12.50 0.82
C GLN A 366 -19.16 -11.66 1.67
N ALA A 367 -19.68 -10.63 2.33
CA ALA A 367 -18.88 -9.78 3.21
C ALA A 367 -18.30 -10.56 4.39
N LEU A 368 -17.02 -10.35 4.67
CA LEU A 368 -16.35 -10.82 5.88
C LEU A 368 -16.64 -9.83 7.02
N PRO A 369 -17.51 -10.16 7.98
CA PRO A 369 -17.98 -9.19 8.95
C PRO A 369 -16.85 -8.72 9.84
N GLY A 370 -16.67 -7.40 9.91
CA GLY A 370 -15.65 -6.75 10.73
C GLY A 370 -14.30 -6.58 10.01
N LEU A 371 -14.14 -6.97 8.74
CA LEU A 371 -12.88 -6.81 8.01
C LEU A 371 -12.97 -5.74 6.93
N PHE A 372 -12.11 -4.72 7.04
CA PHE A 372 -12.12 -3.54 6.18
C PHE A 372 -10.72 -3.21 5.65
N GLY A 373 -10.66 -2.39 4.60
CA GLY A 373 -9.41 -1.94 3.97
C GLY A 373 -9.36 -0.43 3.78
N SER A 374 -8.16 0.15 3.88
CA SER A 374 -7.92 1.58 3.58
C SER A 374 -6.51 1.84 3.03
N GLY A 375 -6.35 3.00 2.39
CA GLY A 375 -5.07 3.49 1.89
C GLY A 375 -4.75 2.99 0.48
N ILE A 376 -3.49 3.14 0.06
CA ILE A 376 -3.04 2.84 -1.31
C ILE A 376 -3.25 1.38 -1.72
N ALA A 377 -3.28 0.44 -0.77
CA ALA A 377 -3.56 -0.97 -1.04
C ALA A 377 -5.06 -1.25 -1.27
N TYR A 378 -5.93 -0.42 -0.70
CA TYR A 378 -7.38 -0.57 -0.69
C TYR A 378 -8.07 0.76 -0.99
N PRO A 379 -7.80 1.38 -2.15
CA PRO A 379 -8.36 2.67 -2.50
C PRO A 379 -9.82 2.55 -2.95
N GLU A 380 -10.58 3.62 -2.75
CA GLU A 380 -11.91 3.77 -3.34
C GLU A 380 -11.84 3.66 -4.87
N ARG A 381 -12.85 3.08 -5.50
CA ARG A 381 -13.04 3.16 -6.94
C ARG A 381 -13.98 4.31 -7.24
N VAL A 382 -13.54 5.24 -8.07
CA VAL A 382 -14.32 6.38 -8.54
C VAL A 382 -14.46 6.35 -10.04
N THR A 383 -15.54 6.93 -10.55
CA THR A 383 -15.78 7.12 -11.98
C THR A 383 -15.93 8.63 -12.22
N ASP A 384 -15.15 9.16 -13.15
CA ASP A 384 -15.24 10.57 -13.53
C ASP A 384 -16.47 10.86 -14.40
N PRO A 385 -16.85 12.14 -14.62
CA PRO A 385 -18.01 12.50 -15.44
C PRO A 385 -17.94 12.01 -16.90
N GLU A 386 -16.77 11.65 -17.41
CA GLU A 386 -16.58 11.11 -18.77
C GLU A 386 -16.67 9.57 -18.78
N GLY A 387 -16.95 8.94 -17.63
CA GLY A 387 -17.10 7.50 -17.50
C GLY A 387 -15.80 6.74 -17.22
N HIS A 388 -14.66 7.42 -17.04
CA HIS A 388 -13.41 6.72 -16.74
C HIS A 388 -13.35 6.29 -15.27
N SER A 389 -13.19 4.99 -15.05
CA SER A 389 -13.04 4.44 -13.70
C SER A 389 -11.58 4.35 -13.29
N SER A 390 -11.27 4.76 -12.06
CA SER A 390 -9.92 4.74 -11.50
C SER A 390 -9.91 4.49 -9.99
N SER A 391 -8.76 4.03 -9.49
CA SER A 391 -8.50 3.93 -8.05
C SER A 391 -8.11 5.30 -7.49
N ASN A 392 -8.83 5.76 -6.48
CA ASN A 392 -8.69 7.07 -5.90
C ASN A 392 -7.57 7.09 -4.83
N VAL A 393 -6.33 7.28 -5.29
CA VAL A 393 -5.15 7.23 -4.42
C VAL A 393 -4.70 8.65 -4.04
N GLY A 394 -4.65 8.93 -2.74
CA GLY A 394 -4.18 10.20 -2.20
C GLY A 394 -4.67 10.39 -0.77
N TRP A 395 -3.96 11.14 0.05
CA TRP A 395 -4.22 11.18 1.49
C TRP A 395 -5.60 11.76 1.78
N PHE A 396 -5.93 12.91 1.17
CA PHE A 396 -7.26 13.50 1.25
C PHE A 396 -8.36 12.59 0.71
N LYS A 397 -8.06 11.79 -0.32
CA LYS A 397 -8.99 10.82 -0.90
C LYS A 397 -9.27 9.68 0.08
N PHE A 398 -8.26 9.20 0.81
CA PHE A 398 -8.45 8.26 1.91
C PHE A 398 -9.36 8.86 2.99
N GLN A 399 -9.14 10.13 3.37
CA GLN A 399 -9.98 10.81 4.35
C GLN A 399 -11.44 10.91 3.89
N LYS A 400 -11.68 11.28 2.62
CA LYS A 400 -13.04 11.30 2.05
C LYS A 400 -13.69 9.93 2.06
N PHE A 401 -12.97 8.92 1.59
CA PHE A 401 -13.48 7.55 1.51
C PHE A 401 -13.83 7.01 2.89
N VAL A 402 -12.87 6.99 3.82
CA VAL A 402 -13.09 6.46 5.17
C VAL A 402 -14.11 7.30 5.93
N GLY A 403 -14.10 8.63 5.78
CA GLY A 403 -15.12 9.49 6.39
C GLY A 403 -16.54 9.13 5.94
N ARG A 404 -16.71 8.71 4.69
CA ARG A 404 -17.99 8.24 4.14
C ARG A 404 -18.41 6.87 4.68
N VAL A 405 -17.49 5.89 4.72
CA VAL A 405 -17.85 4.49 5.03
C VAL A 405 -17.69 4.10 6.50
N ALA A 406 -16.90 4.83 7.29
CA ALA A 406 -16.67 4.51 8.70
C ALA A 406 -17.95 4.43 9.56
N PRO A 407 -19.01 5.27 9.36
CA PRO A 407 -20.27 5.10 10.09
C PRO A 407 -20.87 3.70 9.92
N GLU A 408 -20.82 3.14 8.70
CA GLU A 408 -21.32 1.78 8.41
C GLU A 408 -20.40 0.68 8.94
N TRP A 409 -19.11 0.96 9.11
CA TRP A 409 -18.17 0.03 9.73
C TRP A 409 -18.42 -0.10 11.24
N VAL A 410 -18.86 0.98 11.88
CA VAL A 410 -19.11 1.04 13.32
C VAL A 410 -20.51 0.55 13.66
N ALA A 411 -21.50 0.77 12.81
CA ALA A 411 -22.83 0.20 12.96
C ALA A 411 -22.72 -1.33 13.17
N ARG A 412 -23.32 -1.82 14.27
CA ARG A 412 -23.46 -3.27 14.46
C ARG A 412 -24.51 -3.77 13.47
N PRO A 413 -24.27 -4.90 12.78
CA PRO A 413 -25.30 -5.56 11.98
C PRO A 413 -26.57 -5.84 12.80
#